data_AF-A4TYR8-F1
#
_entry.id   AF-A4TYR8-F1
#
_cell.length_a   1.000
_cell.length_b   1.000
_cell.length_c   1.000
_cell.angle_alpha   90.00
_cell.angle_beta   90.00
_cell.angle_gamma   90.00
#
_symmetry.space_group_name_H-M   'P 1'
#
loop_
_entity.id
_entity.type
_entity.pdbx_description
1 polymer ?
#
loop_
_entity_poly.entity_id
_entity_poly.type
_entity_poly.pdbx_seq_one_letter_code
_entity_poly.pdbx_strand_id
1 'polypeptide(L)' 'MSDAAAGSVFTIDPGLPFVDVLAGHLLRQAGGDPLRLAECVVLLPNQRA' A
#
# COMPACT_ATOMS: atom_id res chain seq x y z
N MET A 1 3.42 -20.55 9.54
CA MET A 1 2.23 -19.69 9.67
C MET A 1 2.47 -18.80 10.87
N SER A 2 3.09 -17.64 10.65
CA SER A 2 3.51 -16.75 11.73
C SER A 2 2.49 -15.64 11.90
N ASP A 3 1.99 -15.55 13.13
CA ASP A 3 1.40 -14.44 13.86
C ASP A 3 1.07 -13.17 13.05
N ALA A 4 -0.21 -12.96 12.77
CA ALA A 4 -0.72 -11.74 12.15
C ALA A 4 -0.71 -10.63 13.19
N ALA A 5 0.40 -9.89 13.25
CA ALA A 5 0.54 -8.71 14.09
C ALA A 5 -0.65 -7.76 13.86
N ALA A 6 -1.36 -7.46 14.94
CA ALA A 6 -2.49 -6.56 14.95
C ALA A 6 -2.11 -5.19 14.36
N GLY A 7 -2.74 -4.84 13.25
CA GLY A 7 -2.69 -3.51 12.62
C GLY A 7 -2.16 -3.45 11.19
N SER A 8 -2.39 -4.44 10.33
CA SER A 8 -1.92 -4.40 8.93
C SER A 8 -2.85 -3.68 7.94
N VAL A 9 -3.92 -3.03 8.44
CA VAL A 9 -4.91 -2.37 7.59
C VAL A 9 -4.64 -0.87 7.53
N PHE A 10 -4.29 -0.39 6.33
CA PHE A 10 -4.20 1.02 6.03
C PHE A 10 -5.49 1.48 5.33
N THR A 11 -6.22 2.40 5.94
CA THR A 11 -7.47 2.96 5.39
C THR A 11 -7.17 4.29 4.70
N ILE A 12 -7.63 4.43 3.44
CA ILE A 12 -7.60 5.67 2.68
C ILE A 12 -8.95 6.36 2.85
N ASP A 13 -8.93 7.63 3.23
CA ASP A 13 -10.14 8.45 3.29
C ASP A 13 -10.76 8.60 1.88
N PRO A 14 -12.09 8.43 1.71
CA PRO A 14 -12.75 8.48 0.40
C PRO A 14 -12.63 9.81 -0.34
N GLY A 15 -12.36 10.92 0.35
CA GLY A 15 -12.18 12.24 -0.25
C GLY A 15 -10.78 12.50 -0.80
N LEU A 16 -9.83 11.58 -0.58
CA LEU A 16 -8.45 11.74 -1.00
C LEU A 16 -8.16 11.07 -2.35
N PRO A 17 -7.22 11.61 -3.15
CA PRO A 17 -6.77 10.95 -4.37
C PRO A 17 -6.13 9.59 -4.05
N PHE A 18 -6.81 8.51 -4.44
CA PHE A 18 -6.41 7.15 -4.09
C PHE A 18 -4.97 6.82 -4.48
N VAL A 19 -4.57 7.15 -5.72
CA VAL A 19 -3.25 6.81 -6.26
C VAL A 19 -2.14 7.53 -5.48
N ASP A 20 -2.31 8.82 -5.20
CA ASP A 20 -1.29 9.61 -4.50
C ASP A 20 -1.10 9.13 -3.05
N VAL A 21 -2.22 8.84 -2.36
CA VAL A 21 -2.16 8.34 -0.98
C VAL A 21 -1.54 6.94 -0.92
N LEU A 22 -1.92 6.05 -1.83
CA LEU A 22 -1.35 4.71 -1.94
C LEU A 22 0.15 4.76 -2.24
N ALA A 23 0.56 5.52 -3.26
CA ALA A 23 1.96 5.66 -3.65
C ALA A 23 2.80 6.21 -2.50
N GLY A 24 2.32 7.26 -1.81
CA GLY A 24 2.98 7.82 -0.64
C GLY A 24 3.14 6.80 0.49
N HIS A 25 2.14 5.95 0.71
CA HIS A 25 2.23 4.89 1.72
C HIS A 25 3.26 3.81 1.34
N LEU A 26 3.26 3.35 0.08
CA LEU A 26 4.22 2.36 -0.41
C LEU A 26 5.66 2.86 -0.33
N LEU A 27 5.89 4.13 -0.69
CA LEU A 27 7.20 4.78 -0.55
C LEU A 27 7.69 4.81 0.90
N ARG A 28 6.80 5.10 1.86
CA ARG A 28 7.12 5.05 3.29
C ARG A 28 7.43 3.63 3.77
N GLN A 29 6.66 2.64 3.33
CA GLN A 29 6.93 1.23 3.67
C GLN A 29 8.28 0.74 3.11
N ALA A 30 8.66 1.20 1.92
CA ALA A 30 9.94 0.87 1.31
C ALA A 30 11.13 1.55 2.02
N GLY A 31 10.90 2.53 2.90
CA GLY A 31 11.95 3.20 3.65
C GLY A 31 12.95 3.97 2.79
N GLY A 32 12.55 4.39 1.59
CA GLY A 32 13.42 5.04 0.62
C GLY A 32 14.33 4.10 -0.17
N ASP A 33 14.23 2.78 0.03
CA ASP A 33 14.96 1.78 -0.76
C ASP A 33 14.23 1.50 -2.09
N PRO A 34 14.82 1.87 -3.24
CA PRO A 34 14.17 1.66 -4.54
C PRO A 34 14.04 0.18 -4.91
N LEU A 35 14.96 -0.69 -4.46
CA LEU A 35 14.93 -2.11 -4.77
C LEU A 35 13.76 -2.79 -4.05
N ARG A 36 13.56 -2.45 -2.77
CA ARG A 36 12.41 -2.95 -1.99
C ARG A 36 11.08 -2.54 -2.61
N LEU A 37 10.99 -1.32 -3.12
CA LEU A 37 9.78 -0.86 -3.80
C LEU A 37 9.54 -1.62 -5.11
N ALA A 38 10.60 -1.88 -5.88
CA ALA A 38 10.50 -2.62 -7.14
C ALA A 38 10.06 -4.09 -6.93
N GLU A 39 10.36 -4.67 -5.77
CA GLU A 39 9.93 -6.01 -5.37
C GLU A 39 8.48 -6.07 -4.88
N CYS A 40 7.83 -4.92 -4.60
CA CYS A 40 6.46 -4.89 -4.11
C CYS A 40 5.45 -5.33 -5.19
N VAL A 41 4.57 -6.27 -4.82
CA VAL A 41 3.41 -6.66 -5.62
C VAL A 41 2.15 -6.02 -5.03
N VAL A 42 1.48 -5.17 -5.82
CA VAL A 42 0.23 -4.53 -5.44
C VAL A 42 -0.93 -5.22 -6.15
N LEU A 43 -1.85 -5.80 -5.38
CA LEU A 43 -3.08 -6.38 -5.92
C LEU A 43 -4.19 -5.34 -5.87
N LEU A 44 -4.58 -4.84 -7.04
CA LEU A 44 -5.68 -3.88 -7.16
C LEU A 44 -6.99 -4.63 -7.48
N PRO A 45 -8.08 -4.35 -6.75
CA PRO A 45 -9.39 -4.89 -7.10
C PRO A 45 -9.83 -4.31 -8.45
N ASN A 46 -10.20 -5.19 -9.39
CA ASN A 46 -10.68 -4.81 -10.73
C ASN A 46 -12.18 -4.41 -10.74
N GLN A 47 -12.66 -3.65 -9.74
CA GLN A 47 -14.02 -3.11 -9.81
C GLN A 47 -14.03 -1.87 -10.72
N ARG A 48 -14.34 -2.10 -11.99
CA ARG A 48 -14.75 -1.05 -12.95
C ARG A 48 -16.26 -0.87 -12.80
N ALA A 49 -16.68 -0.01 -11.86
CA ALA A 49 -18.06 0.48 -11.78
C ALA A 49 -18.22 1.73 -12.66
#